data_AF-A0A973GXV9-F1
#
_entry.id   AF-A0A973GXV9-F1
#
_cell.length_a   1.000
_cell.length_b   1.000
_cell.length_c   1.000
_cell.angle_alpha   90.00
_cell.angle_beta   90.00
_cell.angle_gamma   90.00
#
_symmetry.space_group_name_H-M   'P 1'
#
loop_
_entity.id
_entity.type
_entity.pdbx_description
1 polymer ?
#
loop_
_entity_poly.entity_id
_entity_poly.type
_entity_poly.pdbx_seq_one_letter_code
_entity_poly.pdbx_strand_id
1 'polypeptide(L)'
;MQNFSARFEELRQSYMSQLVEKAAQMADAWRQVETGEVSVDICEELQQAAHNLAGTGSTFGFPEVSSTAHELEVALRQILGGARSEGVIADAGRLVRGLQQLVAGFSASGAAAVSAPEAPVAPRTQWVYFLSEAVDEAEALATQLAHFGYESYLFTDPDALAD
;
A
#
# COMPACT_ATOMS: atom_id res chain seq x y z
N MET A 1 -6.01 25.72 15.28
CA MET A 1 -5.99 25.17 13.92
C MET A 1 -5.78 23.68 14.05
N GLN A 2 -6.69 22.84 13.54
CA GLN A 2 -6.46 21.39 13.53
C GLN A 2 -5.32 21.13 12.54
N ASN A 3 -4.21 20.59 13.03
CA ASN A 3 -3.00 20.34 12.26
C ASN A 3 -3.31 19.33 11.14
N PHE A 4 -3.01 19.72 9.89
CA PHE A 4 -3.19 18.91 8.69
C PHE A 4 -2.69 17.46 8.86
N SER A 5 -1.57 17.29 9.57
CA SER A 5 -0.97 15.98 9.90
C SER A 5 -1.91 15.05 10.68
N ALA A 6 -2.72 15.56 11.60
CA ALA A 6 -3.65 14.74 12.38
C ALA A 6 -4.81 14.22 11.51
N ARG A 7 -5.34 15.07 10.62
CA ARG A 7 -6.38 14.68 9.66
C ARG A 7 -5.85 13.71 8.61
N PHE A 8 -4.62 13.91 8.16
CA PHE A 8 -3.97 12.99 7.22
C PHE A 8 -3.75 11.62 7.85
N GLU A 9 -3.33 11.57 9.12
CA GLU A 9 -3.19 10.31 9.85
C GLU A 9 -4.53 9.59 10.03
N GLU A 10 -5.60 10.32 10.37
CA GLU A 10 -6.96 9.75 10.45
C GLU A 10 -7.40 9.13 9.11
N LEU A 11 -7.17 9.84 8.00
CA LEU A 11 -7.45 9.34 6.64
C LEU A 11 -6.61 8.11 6.32
N ARG A 12 -5.33 8.10 6.68
CA ARG A 12 -4.42 6.97 6.47
C ARG A 12 -4.86 5.73 7.26
N GLN A 13 -5.26 5.90 8.52
CA GLN A 13 -5.77 4.82 9.36
C GLN A 13 -7.08 4.25 8.80
N SER A 14 -8.01 5.12 8.38
CA SER A 14 -9.25 4.70 7.75
C SER A 14 -8.99 3.94 6.44
N TYR A 15 -8.06 4.44 5.62
CA TYR A 15 -7.64 3.77 4.40
C TYR A 15 -7.02 2.40 4.69
N MET A 16 -6.17 2.28 5.72
CA MET A 16 -5.55 1.02 6.11
C MET A 16 -6.61 -0.03 6.53
N SER A 17 -7.61 0.36 7.33
CA SER A 17 -8.71 -0.55 7.68
C SER A 17 -9.48 -1.03 6.45
N GLN A 18 -9.79 -0.13 5.52
CA GLN A 18 -10.45 -0.48 4.26
C GLN A 18 -9.57 -1.37 3.38
N LEU A 19 -8.27 -1.12 3.35
CA LEU A 19 -7.30 -1.88 2.56
C LEU A 19 -7.22 -3.34 3.03
N VAL A 20 -7.23 -3.57 4.34
CA VAL A 20 -7.27 -4.93 4.94
C VAL A 20 -8.51 -5.69 4.48
N GLU A 21 -9.67 -5.05 4.59
CA GLU A 21 -10.93 -5.66 4.16
C GLU A 21 -10.94 -5.95 2.65
N LYS A 22 -10.47 -4.99 1.84
CA LYS A 22 -10.41 -5.13 0.38
C LYS A 22 -9.46 -6.24 -0.07
N ALA A 23 -8.27 -6.33 0.53
CA ALA A 23 -7.32 -7.38 0.22
C ALA A 23 -7.87 -8.78 0.56
N ALA A 24 -8.62 -8.91 1.67
CA ALA A 24 -9.30 -10.16 2.01
C ALA A 24 -10.42 -10.50 1.01
N GLN A 25 -11.26 -9.52 0.63
CA GLN A 25 -12.30 -9.70 -0.38
C GLN A 25 -11.72 -10.17 -1.72
N MET A 26 -10.62 -9.56 -2.17
CA MET A 26 -9.92 -9.95 -3.39
C MET A 26 -9.37 -11.39 -3.31
N ALA A 27 -8.81 -11.78 -2.16
CA ALA A 27 -8.30 -13.14 -1.95
C ALA A 27 -9.41 -14.20 -1.97
N ASP A 28 -10.57 -13.91 -1.39
CA ASP A 28 -11.71 -14.82 -1.40
C ASP A 28 -12.36 -14.92 -2.78
N ALA A 29 -12.49 -13.79 -3.50
CA ALA A 29 -12.95 -13.76 -4.88
C ALA A 29 -12.01 -14.56 -5.80
N TRP A 30 -10.69 -14.39 -5.65
CA TRP A 30 -9.71 -15.18 -6.42
C TRP A 30 -9.78 -16.67 -6.11
N ARG A 31 -10.02 -17.06 -4.85
CA ARG A 31 -10.20 -18.48 -4.48
C ARG A 31 -11.38 -19.12 -5.23
N GLN A 32 -12.46 -18.38 -5.45
CA GLN A 32 -13.60 -18.87 -6.25
C GLN A 32 -13.18 -19.14 -7.69
N VAL A 33 -12.34 -18.28 -8.28
CA VAL A 33 -11.75 -18.47 -9.62
C VAL A 33 -10.84 -19.71 -9.65
N GLU A 34 -10.02 -19.95 -8.63
CA GLU A 34 -9.12 -21.12 -8.56
C GLU A 34 -9.89 -22.45 -8.39
N THR A 35 -11.01 -22.45 -7.67
CA THR A 35 -11.80 -23.68 -7.40
C THR A 35 -12.83 -24.03 -8.47
N GLY A 36 -13.07 -23.13 -9.42
CA GLY A 36 -14.11 -23.26 -10.44
C GLY A 36 -13.62 -22.93 -11.85
N GLU A 37 -14.56 -22.64 -12.74
CA GLU A 37 -14.24 -22.07 -14.04
C GLU A 37 -13.89 -20.58 -13.86
N VAL A 38 -12.96 -20.07 -14.67
CA VAL A 38 -12.57 -18.66 -14.64
C VAL A 38 -13.76 -17.78 -15.00
N SER A 39 -14.40 -17.22 -13.97
CA SER A 39 -15.55 -16.33 -14.10
C SER A 39 -15.08 -14.95 -14.56
N VAL A 40 -15.60 -14.52 -15.72
CA VAL A 40 -15.30 -13.20 -16.29
C VAL A 40 -15.72 -12.10 -15.32
N ASP A 41 -16.93 -12.20 -14.76
CA ASP A 41 -17.48 -11.21 -13.83
C ASP A 41 -16.57 -11.03 -12.60
N ILE A 42 -16.06 -12.13 -12.03
CA ILE A 42 -15.15 -12.05 -10.87
C ILE A 42 -13.80 -11.44 -11.28
N CYS A 43 -13.29 -11.75 -12.47
CA CYS A 43 -12.06 -11.15 -12.97
C CYS A 43 -12.22 -9.64 -13.24
N GLU A 44 -13.38 -9.18 -13.72
CA GLU A 44 -13.68 -7.76 -13.90
C GLU A 44 -13.76 -7.02 -12.55
N GLU A 45 -14.44 -7.60 -11.56
CA GLU A 45 -14.51 -7.04 -10.20
C GLU A 45 -13.11 -6.92 -9.57
N LEU A 46 -12.29 -7.97 -9.71
CA LEU A 46 -10.91 -7.95 -9.23
C LEU A 46 -10.05 -6.91 -9.97
N GLN A 47 -10.27 -6.73 -11.28
CA GLN A 47 -9.51 -5.78 -12.09
C GLN A 47 -9.83 -4.34 -11.69
N GLN A 48 -11.11 -4.04 -11.45
CA GLN A 48 -11.53 -2.73 -10.95
C GLN A 48 -11.00 -2.45 -9.53
N ALA A 49 -11.01 -3.46 -8.65
CA ALA A 49 -10.45 -3.34 -7.31
C ALA A 49 -8.93 -3.07 -7.38
N ALA A 50 -8.20 -3.82 -8.20
CA ALA A 50 -6.78 -3.64 -8.42
C ALA A 50 -6.44 -2.24 -8.99
N HIS A 51 -7.23 -1.75 -9.96
CA HIS A 51 -7.09 -0.41 -10.52
C HIS A 51 -7.23 0.68 -9.44
N ASN A 52 -8.26 0.58 -8.60
CA ASN A 52 -8.48 1.53 -7.51
C ASN A 52 -7.31 1.52 -6.52
N LEU A 53 -6.85 0.34 -6.10
CA LEU A 53 -5.72 0.19 -5.17
C LEU A 53 -4.41 0.73 -5.76
N ALA A 54 -4.16 0.48 -7.04
CA ALA A 54 -3.00 1.02 -7.74
C ALA A 54 -2.99 2.56 -7.71
N GLY A 55 -4.15 3.19 -7.94
CA GLY A 55 -4.32 4.64 -7.93
C GLY A 55 -4.24 5.28 -6.54
N THR A 56 -4.65 4.59 -5.48
CA THR A 56 -4.74 5.19 -4.13
C THR A 56 -3.60 4.80 -3.18
N GLY A 57 -2.93 3.66 -3.37
CA GLY A 57 -1.92 3.14 -2.44
C GLY A 57 -0.75 4.10 -2.20
N SER A 58 -0.14 4.63 -3.26
CA SER A 58 0.96 5.60 -3.17
C SER A 58 0.57 6.88 -2.45
N THR A 59 -0.67 7.38 -2.67
CA THR A 59 -1.20 8.60 -2.04
C THR A 59 -1.25 8.49 -0.51
N PHE A 60 -1.48 7.29 0.03
CA PHE A 60 -1.56 7.03 1.47
C PHE A 60 -0.28 6.42 2.06
N GLY A 61 0.82 6.36 1.29
CA GLY A 61 2.11 5.87 1.76
C GLY A 61 2.30 4.35 1.68
N PHE A 62 1.62 3.68 0.75
CA PHE A 62 1.73 2.23 0.50
C PHE A 62 2.16 1.93 -0.95
N PRO A 63 3.39 2.31 -1.36
CA PRO A 63 3.85 2.17 -2.74
C PRO A 63 3.96 0.71 -3.20
N GLU A 64 4.32 -0.22 -2.31
CA GLU A 64 4.40 -1.66 -2.62
C GLU A 64 3.01 -2.26 -2.91
N VAL A 65 1.99 -1.77 -2.21
CA VAL A 65 0.58 -2.13 -2.45
C VAL A 65 0.16 -1.62 -3.82
N SER A 66 0.49 -0.35 -4.16
CA SER A 66 0.20 0.21 -5.48
C SER A 66 0.87 -0.57 -6.61
N SER A 67 2.16 -0.91 -6.46
CA SER A 67 2.91 -1.68 -7.46
C SER A 67 2.31 -3.08 -7.66
N THR A 68 2.04 -3.80 -6.56
CA THR A 68 1.48 -5.15 -6.61
C THR A 68 0.06 -5.15 -7.18
N ALA A 69 -0.75 -4.15 -6.86
CA ALA A 69 -2.09 -3.98 -7.42
C ALA A 69 -2.04 -3.67 -8.92
N HIS A 70 -1.08 -2.87 -9.38
CA HIS A 70 -0.91 -2.61 -10.80
C HIS A 70 -0.50 -3.86 -11.59
N GLU A 71 0.44 -4.66 -11.06
CA GLU A 71 0.82 -5.93 -11.68
C GLU A 71 -0.39 -6.88 -11.76
N LEU A 72 -1.21 -6.93 -10.71
CA LEU A 72 -2.43 -7.73 -10.69
C LEU A 72 -3.45 -7.23 -11.73
N GLU A 73 -3.64 -5.92 -11.86
CA GLU A 73 -4.51 -5.31 -12.87
C GLU A 73 -4.09 -5.74 -14.29
N VAL A 74 -2.79 -5.72 -14.58
CA VAL A 74 -2.24 -6.15 -15.87
C VAL A 74 -2.50 -7.63 -16.12
N ALA A 75 -2.27 -8.50 -15.12
CA ALA A 75 -2.52 -9.93 -15.23
C ALA A 75 -4.01 -10.22 -15.49
N LEU A 76 -4.92 -9.55 -14.77
CA LEU A 76 -6.36 -9.69 -14.96
C LEU A 76 -6.81 -9.19 -16.32
N ARG A 77 -6.23 -8.11 -16.84
CA ARG A 77 -6.50 -7.63 -18.21
C ARG A 77 -6.13 -8.69 -19.26
N GLN A 78 -5.06 -9.44 -19.06
CA GLN A 78 -4.68 -10.54 -19.96
C GLN A 78 -5.71 -11.69 -19.89
N ILE A 79 -6.15 -12.06 -18.70
CA ILE A 79 -7.17 -13.10 -18.49
C ILE A 79 -8.50 -12.70 -19.17
N LEU A 80 -8.94 -11.46 -18.98
CA LEU A 80 -10.14 -10.90 -19.62
C LEU A 80 -9.98 -10.78 -21.14
N GLY A 81 -8.77 -10.53 -21.63
CA GLY A 81 -8.41 -10.56 -23.05
C GLY A 81 -8.29 -11.96 -23.65
N GLY A 82 -8.58 -13.03 -22.89
CA GLY A 82 -8.60 -14.42 -23.34
C GLY A 82 -7.32 -15.22 -23.10
N ALA A 83 -6.27 -14.62 -22.51
CA ALA A 83 -5.03 -15.30 -22.17
C ALA A 83 -5.17 -16.11 -20.88
N ARG A 84 -5.91 -17.23 -20.93
CA ARG A 84 -6.19 -18.13 -19.80
C ARG A 84 -5.20 -19.29 -19.70
N SER A 85 -3.92 -19.02 -19.90
CA SER A 85 -2.87 -20.03 -19.69
C SER A 85 -2.66 -20.26 -18.19
N GLU A 86 -2.24 -21.47 -17.81
CA GLU A 86 -1.99 -21.85 -16.42
C GLU A 86 -0.98 -20.90 -15.74
N GLY A 87 0.04 -20.43 -16.48
CA GLY A 87 1.02 -19.46 -15.98
C GLY A 87 0.39 -18.11 -15.61
N VAL A 88 -0.45 -17.54 -16.48
CA VAL A 88 -1.11 -16.24 -16.24
C VAL A 88 -2.05 -16.33 -15.03
N ILE A 89 -2.79 -17.43 -14.90
CA ILE A 89 -3.67 -17.66 -13.75
C ILE A 89 -2.83 -17.82 -12.47
N ALA A 90 -1.76 -18.61 -12.51
CA ALA A 90 -0.88 -18.79 -11.36
C ALA A 90 -0.22 -17.46 -10.91
N ASP A 91 0.16 -16.61 -11.85
CA ASP A 91 0.75 -15.30 -11.58
C ASP A 91 -0.27 -14.35 -10.94
N ALA A 92 -1.48 -14.25 -11.47
CA ALA A 92 -2.56 -13.47 -10.85
C ALA A 92 -2.83 -13.94 -9.40
N GLY A 93 -2.86 -15.26 -9.16
CA GLY A 93 -3.03 -15.79 -7.81
C GLY A 93 -1.86 -15.51 -6.88
N ARG A 94 -0.63 -15.50 -7.38
CA ARG A 94 0.55 -15.08 -6.62
C ARG A 94 0.43 -13.61 -6.20
N LEU A 95 0.01 -12.74 -7.11
CA LEU A 95 -0.14 -11.31 -6.88
C LEU A 95 -1.24 -11.01 -5.85
N VAL A 96 -2.39 -11.70 -5.93
CA VAL A 96 -3.46 -11.58 -4.92
C VAL A 96 -2.96 -11.99 -3.54
N ARG A 97 -2.25 -13.12 -3.43
CA ARG A 97 -1.66 -13.57 -2.16
C ARG A 97 -0.59 -12.60 -1.65
N GLY A 98 0.25 -12.06 -2.54
CA GLY A 98 1.24 -11.05 -2.21
C GLY A 98 0.62 -9.78 -1.64
N LEU A 99 -0.45 -9.29 -2.28
CA LEU A 99 -1.21 -8.14 -1.80
C LEU A 99 -1.79 -8.37 -0.40
N GLN A 100 -2.40 -9.54 -0.16
CA GLN A 100 -2.92 -9.91 1.15
C GLN A 100 -1.82 -9.96 2.23
N GLN A 101 -0.65 -10.50 1.90
CA GLN A 101 0.48 -10.59 2.83
C GLN A 101 1.09 -9.23 3.16
N LEU A 102 1.25 -8.35 2.17
CA LEU A 102 1.72 -6.98 2.38
C LEU A 102 0.79 -6.25 3.36
N VAL A 103 -0.51 -6.34 3.11
CA VAL A 103 -1.53 -5.67 3.93
C VAL A 103 -1.61 -6.25 5.35
N ALA A 104 -1.54 -7.57 5.50
CA ALA A 104 -1.47 -8.21 6.81
C ALA A 104 -0.20 -7.82 7.60
N GLY A 105 0.93 -7.63 6.91
CA GLY A 105 2.18 -7.16 7.50
C GLY A 105 2.06 -5.77 8.14
N PHE A 106 1.32 -4.85 7.51
CA PHE A 106 1.08 -3.51 8.06
C PHE A 106 0.22 -3.55 9.33
N SER A 107 -0.86 -4.34 9.34
CA SER A 107 -1.69 -4.51 10.54
C SER A 107 -0.94 -5.17 11.70
N ALA A 108 -0.11 -6.18 11.44
CA ALA A 108 0.68 -6.85 12.46
C ALA A 108 1.73 -5.93 13.08
N SER A 109 2.37 -5.07 12.28
CA SER A 109 3.34 -4.09 12.76
C SER A 109 2.70 -2.99 13.62
N GLY A 110 1.45 -2.62 13.33
CA GLY A 110 0.69 -1.66 14.16
C GLY A 110 0.17 -2.26 15.47
N ALA A 111 -0.26 -3.52 15.46
CA ALA A 111 -0.79 -4.20 16.65
C ALA A 111 0.30 -4.62 17.65
N ALA A 112 1.50 -4.96 17.18
CA ALA A 112 2.63 -5.33 18.04
C ALA A 112 3.14 -4.16 18.91
N ALA A 113 2.91 -2.91 18.49
CA ALA A 113 3.29 -1.73 19.25
C ALA A 113 2.40 -1.44 20.48
N VAL A 114 1.24 -2.08 20.61
CA VAL A 114 0.25 -1.76 21.66
C VAL A 114 0.24 -2.78 22.82
N SER A 115 1.03 -3.85 22.77
CA SER A 115 0.87 -4.96 23.74
C SER A 115 2.14 -5.59 24.32
N ALA A 116 3.30 -4.93 24.31
CA ALA A 116 4.51 -5.40 25.00
C ALA A 116 5.01 -4.38 26.03
N PRO A 117 5.43 -4.79 27.25
CA PRO A 117 6.19 -3.91 28.12
C PRO A 117 7.51 -3.54 27.41
N GLU A 118 7.72 -2.24 27.32
CA GLU A 118 8.82 -1.54 26.65
C GLU A 118 10.20 -2.13 27.02
N ALA A 119 10.76 -2.94 26.12
CA ALA A 119 12.19 -3.19 26.04
C ALA A 119 12.78 -2.18 25.04
N PRO A 120 13.99 -1.65 25.27
CA PRO A 120 14.52 -0.56 24.47
C PRO A 120 14.76 -1.04 23.03
N VAL A 121 13.87 -0.64 22.13
CA VAL A 121 14.03 -0.82 20.70
C VAL A 121 15.14 0.15 20.28
N ALA A 122 16.29 -0.40 19.91
CA ALA A 122 17.36 0.40 19.30
C ALA A 122 16.79 1.21 18.12
N PRO A 123 17.11 2.51 18.00
CA PRO A 123 16.50 3.36 16.99
C PRO A 123 16.87 2.84 15.60
N ARG A 124 15.87 2.33 14.88
CA ARG A 124 15.97 2.07 13.46
C ARG A 124 15.60 3.36 12.76
N THR A 125 16.60 4.13 12.37
CA THR A 125 16.43 5.36 11.60
C THR A 125 15.77 5.02 10.27
N GLN A 126 14.46 5.22 10.18
CA GLN A 126 13.71 5.08 8.94
C GLN A 126 13.67 6.45 8.25
N TRP A 127 14.07 6.45 6.98
CA TRP A 127 14.24 7.65 6.18
C TRP A 127 12.94 7.94 5.44
N VAL A 128 12.43 9.16 5.55
CA VAL A 128 11.24 9.59 4.80
C VAL A 128 11.60 10.75 3.88
N TYR A 129 11.42 10.54 2.58
CA TYR A 129 11.69 11.52 1.54
C TYR A 129 10.40 12.30 1.24
N PHE A 130 10.45 13.62 1.38
CA PHE A 130 9.33 14.50 1.04
C PHE A 130 9.77 15.52 -0.01
N LEU A 131 8.97 15.64 -1.07
CA LEU A 131 9.08 16.68 -2.08
C LEU A 131 7.94 17.68 -1.86
N SER A 132 8.29 18.91 -1.54
CA SER A 132 7.34 20.00 -1.31
C SER A 132 7.86 21.30 -1.94
N GLU A 133 7.00 22.01 -2.66
CA GLU A 133 7.32 23.33 -3.22
C GLU A 133 7.26 24.45 -2.16
N ALA A 134 6.67 24.17 -0.99
CA ALA A 134 6.57 25.09 0.14
C ALA A 134 7.52 24.66 1.28
N VAL A 135 8.66 25.35 1.38
CA VAL A 135 9.74 25.06 2.34
C VAL A 135 9.27 25.16 3.78
N ASP A 136 8.49 26.19 4.11
CA ASP A 136 8.03 26.44 5.48
C ASP A 136 7.11 25.32 6.02
N GLU A 137 6.27 24.75 5.16
CA GLU A 137 5.38 23.64 5.52
C GLU A 137 6.15 22.33 5.69
N ALA A 138 7.20 22.15 4.89
CA ALA A 138 8.00 20.94 4.90
C ALA A 138 9.00 20.89 6.07
N GLU A 139 9.53 22.04 6.49
CA GLU A 139 10.34 22.14 7.72
C GLU A 139 9.51 21.83 8.98
N ALA A 140 8.26 22.29 9.03
CA ALA A 140 7.35 21.98 10.12
C ALA A 140 7.05 20.47 10.18
N LEU A 141 6.88 19.84 9.01
CA LEU A 141 6.64 18.40 8.89
C LEU A 141 7.88 17.57 9.27
N ALA A 142 9.07 17.98 8.81
CA ALA A 142 10.35 17.35 9.14
C ALA A 142 10.64 17.40 10.65
N THR A 143 10.37 18.55 11.27
CA THR A 143 10.48 18.74 12.71
C THR A 143 9.54 17.79 13.45
N GLN A 144 8.31 17.61 12.96
CA GLN A 144 7.33 16.73 13.58
C GLN A 144 7.71 15.24 13.43
N LEU A 145 8.29 14.84 12.31
CA LEU A 145 8.77 13.47 12.07
C LEU A 145 9.99 13.11 12.95
N ALA A 146 10.87 14.07 13.19
CA ALA A 146 11.99 13.91 14.12
C ALA A 146 11.52 13.58 15.56
N HIS A 147 10.37 14.10 15.99
CA HIS A 147 9.81 13.78 17.31
C HIS A 147 9.39 12.30 17.46
N PHE A 148 9.15 11.62 16.33
CA PHE A 148 8.80 10.20 16.30
C PHE A 148 10.00 9.29 15.94
N GLY A 149 11.21 9.85 15.91
CA GLY A 149 12.45 9.10 15.67
C GLY A 149 12.77 8.82 14.19
N TYR A 150 12.08 9.50 13.27
CA TYR A 150 12.36 9.43 11.84
C TYR A 150 13.33 10.53 11.43
N GLU A 151 14.29 10.22 10.55
CA GLU A 151 15.07 11.26 9.88
C GLU A 151 14.45 11.57 8.52
N SER A 152 14.36 12.85 8.21
CA SER A 152 13.74 13.35 6.98
C SER A 152 14.70 14.28 6.27
N TYR A 153 14.78 14.12 4.95
CA TYR A 153 15.53 14.99 4.06
C TYR A 153 14.54 15.75 3.18
N LEU A 154 14.65 17.07 3.18
CA LEU A 154 13.81 17.95 2.41
C LEU A 154 14.48 18.23 1.06
N PHE A 155 13.79 17.90 -0.03
CA PHE A 155 14.18 18.27 -1.38
C PHE A 155 13.22 19.32 -1.91
N THR A 156 13.77 20.41 -2.40
CA THR A 156 13.02 21.51 -3.05
C THR A 156 13.05 21.44 -4.56
N ASP A 157 13.85 20.52 -5.12
CA ASP A 157 14.00 20.31 -6.55
C ASP A 157 14.22 18.81 -6.83
N PRO A 158 13.49 18.19 -7.79
CA PRO A 158 13.68 16.79 -8.16
C PRO A 158 15.07 16.46 -8.72
N ASP A 159 15.85 17.45 -9.21
CA ASP A 159 17.22 17.21 -9.70
C ASP A 159 18.25 16.99 -8.57
N ALA A 160 17.87 17.21 -7.31
CA ALA A 160 18.76 17.01 -6.14
C ALA A 160 18.84 15.55 -5.65
N LEU A 161 18.13 14.60 -6.29
CA LEU A 161 18.19 13.16 -5.98
C LEU A 161 19.33 12.42 -6.72
N ALA A 162 20.19 13.14 -7.45
CA ALA A 162 21.28 12.60 -8.24
C ALA A 162 22.66 12.86 -7.61
N ASP A 163 22.96 12.17 -6.50
CA ASP A 163 24.30 11.62 -6.16
C ASP A 163 24.19 10.55 -5.07
#